data_AF-A0A817KFX7-F1
#
_entry.id   AF-A0A817KFX7-F1
#
_cell.length_a   1.000
_cell.length_b   1.000
_cell.length_c   1.000
_cell.angle_alpha   90.00
_cell.angle_beta   90.00
_cell.angle_gamma   90.00
#
_symmetry.space_group_name_H-M   'P 1'
#
loop_
_entity.id
_entity.type
_entity.pdbx_description
1 polymer ?
#
loop_
_entity_poly.entity_id
_entity_poly.type
_entity_poly.pdbx_seq_one_letter_code
_entity_poly.pdbx_strand_id
1 'polypeptide(L)'
;MIKTVEENNGESEDGLTMDESNSIRLYSLEWQPREKSVFYILNKALRSENRQQLKPWFLFLRHILTVLAHLPSTVVTVYRGINMDLAAKYRTGTTIVWWGFSSCMKNINQLEKKLFLNKIGKRTLFVINCYSGKDIHRHSMYEGESEVLLPPACQFTVMNSVNKGRGLHVIELNGIQPSYDFFNAISSSATFSSVVPSCQTKFEAISTVSLCKKTLPAALPNPRLEDRFAYLFKQRSKVDLSSMNLTDSDMDIVVSEIIIRRQCSELVLAGNKITSQGVLILAHTLRKNK
;
A
#
# COMPACT_ATOMS: atom_id res chain seq x y z
N MET A 1 3.85 14.76 -5.55
CA MET A 1 4.90 13.71 -5.49
C MET A 1 5.98 14.18 -4.53
N ILE A 2 6.96 14.99 -4.96
CA ILE A 2 8.03 15.48 -4.06
C ILE A 2 7.43 16.38 -2.96
N LYS A 3 6.66 17.41 -3.35
CA LYS A 3 6.00 18.36 -2.43
C LYS A 3 5.27 17.72 -1.23
N THR A 4 4.47 16.68 -1.49
CA THR A 4 3.67 15.93 -0.49
C THR A 4 4.52 15.23 0.58
N VAL A 5 5.81 15.05 0.31
CA VAL A 5 6.76 14.36 1.19
C VAL A 5 7.56 15.38 2.00
N GLU A 6 7.97 16.49 1.35
CA GLU A 6 8.66 17.64 1.97
C GLU A 6 7.84 18.34 3.06
N GLU A 7 6.51 18.19 3.04
CA GLU A 7 5.56 18.92 3.89
C GLU A 7 5.46 18.40 5.36
N ASN A 8 6.13 17.29 5.72
CA ASN A 8 6.05 16.70 7.08
C ASN A 8 7.29 16.99 7.94
N ASN A 9 7.22 18.07 8.72
CA ASN A 9 8.28 18.60 9.61
C ASN A 9 8.50 17.77 10.90
N GLY A 10 8.74 16.47 10.78
CA GLY A 10 9.27 15.69 11.90
C GLY A 10 10.72 16.06 12.20
N GLU A 11 11.17 15.94 13.44
CA GLU A 11 12.59 16.07 13.77
C GLU A 11 13.40 14.91 13.14
N SER A 12 14.73 15.05 13.08
CA SER A 12 15.63 14.00 12.57
C SER A 12 15.67 12.80 13.52
N GLU A 13 14.77 11.84 13.32
CA GLU A 13 14.74 10.60 14.08
C GLU A 13 15.69 9.54 13.48
N ASP A 14 16.12 8.60 14.33
CA ASP A 14 17.02 7.47 14.01
C ASP A 14 18.31 7.85 13.24
N GLY A 15 18.77 9.10 13.39
CA GLY A 15 20.01 9.62 12.79
C GLY A 15 19.90 10.01 11.31
N LEU A 16 18.70 9.95 10.72
CA LEU A 16 18.49 10.30 9.31
C LEU A 16 18.27 11.80 9.13
N THR A 17 18.78 12.34 8.03
CA THR A 17 18.39 13.68 7.56
C THR A 17 16.93 13.69 7.07
N MET A 18 16.35 14.89 6.97
CA MET A 18 14.98 15.05 6.47
C MET A 18 14.79 14.44 5.08
N ASP A 19 15.72 14.65 4.15
CA ASP A 19 15.64 14.11 2.78
C ASP A 19 15.70 12.58 2.75
N GLU A 20 16.50 11.97 3.61
CA GLU A 20 16.61 10.51 3.74
C GLU A 20 15.31 9.91 4.32
N SER A 21 14.80 10.47 5.41
CA SER A 21 13.48 10.15 5.98
C SER A 21 12.37 10.28 4.93
N ASN A 22 12.43 11.36 4.15
CA ASN A 22 11.53 11.65 3.04
C ASN A 22 11.64 10.64 1.89
N SER A 23 12.82 10.06 1.63
CA SER A 23 12.97 8.99 0.63
C SER A 23 12.22 7.71 1.02
N ILE A 24 12.26 7.33 2.31
CA ILE A 24 11.50 6.19 2.86
C ILE A 24 10.00 6.47 2.77
N ARG A 25 9.59 7.67 3.18
CA ARG A 25 8.22 8.18 3.13
C ARG A 25 7.64 8.20 1.71
N LEU A 26 8.40 8.70 0.73
CA LEU A 26 8.02 8.68 -0.69
C LEU A 26 7.79 7.25 -1.20
N TYR A 27 8.58 6.29 -0.71
CA TYR A 27 8.44 4.88 -1.06
C TYR A 27 7.27 4.18 -0.32
N SER A 28 7.00 4.49 0.95
CA SER A 28 5.93 3.85 1.74
C SER A 28 4.53 4.39 1.40
N LEU A 29 4.43 5.61 0.88
CA LEU A 29 3.21 6.22 0.37
C LEU A 29 2.65 5.46 -0.87
N GLU A 30 1.51 4.79 -0.71
CA GLU A 30 0.65 4.44 -1.85
C GLU A 30 -0.36 5.58 -2.06
N TRP A 31 -0.21 6.35 -3.14
CA TRP A 31 -1.20 7.36 -3.56
C TRP A 31 -2.21 6.80 -4.58
N GLN A 32 -3.29 7.54 -4.82
CA GLN A 32 -4.32 7.16 -5.80
C GLN A 32 -4.13 7.90 -7.14
N PRO A 33 -4.20 7.21 -8.30
CA PRO A 33 -4.35 5.76 -8.47
C PRO A 33 -3.05 5.01 -8.10
N ARG A 34 -3.23 3.84 -7.49
CA ARG A 34 -2.16 3.01 -6.90
C ARG A 34 -1.03 2.71 -7.88
N GLU A 35 -1.39 2.48 -9.13
CA GLU A 35 -0.51 2.07 -10.23
C GLU A 35 0.54 3.14 -10.57
N LYS A 36 0.33 4.37 -10.09
CA LYS A 36 1.26 5.50 -10.25
C LYS A 36 2.21 5.67 -9.06
N SER A 37 2.06 4.93 -7.95
CA SER A 37 2.88 5.13 -6.75
C SER A 37 4.31 4.67 -6.93
N VAL A 38 5.28 5.36 -6.30
CA VAL A 38 6.69 4.93 -6.29
C VAL A 38 6.79 3.51 -5.75
N PHE A 39 6.09 3.21 -4.65
CA PHE A 39 5.87 1.86 -4.15
C PHE A 39 5.53 0.85 -5.27
N TYR A 40 4.48 1.14 -6.05
CA TYR A 40 3.97 0.21 -7.04
C TYR A 40 4.89 0.08 -8.25
N ILE A 41 5.32 1.20 -8.85
CA ILE A 41 6.11 1.19 -10.09
C ILE A 41 7.50 0.58 -9.82
N LEU A 42 8.17 0.97 -8.73
CA LEU A 42 9.47 0.40 -8.36
C LEU A 42 9.36 -1.11 -8.10
N ASN A 43 8.37 -1.54 -7.32
CA ASN A 43 8.18 -2.96 -7.06
C ASN A 43 7.71 -3.76 -8.28
N LYS A 44 7.07 -3.12 -9.26
CA LYS A 44 6.78 -3.73 -10.57
C LYS A 44 8.08 -3.93 -11.36
N ALA A 45 8.96 -2.92 -11.40
CA ALA A 45 10.26 -3.00 -12.07
C ALA A 45 11.19 -4.04 -11.41
N LEU A 46 11.25 -4.10 -10.08
CA LEU A 46 12.05 -5.07 -9.32
C LEU A 46 11.63 -6.53 -9.58
N ARG A 47 10.31 -6.77 -9.69
CA ARG A 47 9.74 -8.11 -10.00
C ARG A 47 9.78 -8.46 -11.49
N SER A 48 10.16 -7.52 -12.36
CA SER A 48 10.27 -7.75 -13.80
C SER A 48 11.56 -8.51 -14.13
N GLU A 49 11.43 -9.55 -14.95
CA GLU A 49 12.58 -10.26 -15.54
C GLU A 49 13.35 -9.35 -16.51
N ASN A 50 12.66 -8.41 -17.17
CA ASN A 50 13.28 -7.40 -18.01
C ASN A 50 14.00 -6.34 -17.14
N ARG A 51 15.27 -6.60 -16.84
CA ARG A 51 16.13 -5.75 -16.02
C ARG A 51 16.39 -4.34 -16.60
N GLN A 52 16.11 -4.09 -17.88
CA GLN A 52 16.20 -2.73 -18.44
C GLN A 52 15.20 -1.78 -17.76
N GLN A 53 14.05 -2.29 -17.28
CA GLN A 53 13.05 -1.50 -16.55
C GLN A 53 13.56 -0.97 -15.20
N LEU A 54 14.66 -1.54 -14.67
CA LEU A 54 15.25 -1.13 -13.40
C LEU A 54 16.27 0.01 -13.55
N LYS A 55 16.86 0.22 -14.74
CA LYS A 55 17.86 1.27 -14.98
C LYS A 55 17.44 2.68 -14.52
N PRO A 56 16.21 3.16 -14.79
CA PRO A 56 15.77 4.49 -14.31
C PRO A 56 15.74 4.61 -12.78
N TRP A 57 15.69 3.48 -12.06
CA TRP A 57 15.59 3.43 -10.62
C TRP A 57 16.93 3.29 -9.91
N PHE A 58 18.05 3.10 -10.60
CA PHE A 58 19.35 2.80 -9.96
C PHE A 58 19.80 3.86 -8.96
N LEU A 59 19.60 5.16 -9.25
CA LEU A 59 19.96 6.24 -8.32
C LEU A 59 19.05 6.23 -7.08
N PHE A 60 17.74 6.07 -7.26
CA PHE A 60 16.78 5.99 -6.15
C PHE A 60 17.00 4.73 -5.30
N LEU A 61 17.25 3.58 -5.94
CA LEU A 61 17.57 2.31 -5.27
C LEU A 61 18.85 2.41 -4.45
N ARG A 62 19.92 2.98 -5.02
CA ARG A 62 21.16 3.22 -4.26
C ARG A 62 20.87 4.09 -3.04
N HIS A 63 20.20 5.23 -3.23
CA HIS A 63 19.86 6.14 -2.15
C HIS A 63 19.02 5.48 -1.06
N ILE A 64 17.84 4.93 -1.38
CA ILE A 64 16.96 4.34 -0.37
C ILE A 64 17.60 3.13 0.33
N LEU A 65 18.43 2.33 -0.35
CA LEU A 65 19.14 1.22 0.30
C LEU A 65 20.27 1.72 1.22
N THR A 66 20.97 2.81 0.86
CA THR A 66 21.92 3.47 1.78
C THR A 66 21.22 4.04 3.00
N VAL A 67 20.10 4.72 2.83
CA VAL A 67 19.29 5.25 3.93
C VAL A 67 18.81 4.13 4.87
N LEU A 68 18.30 3.03 4.30
CA LEU A 68 17.92 1.86 5.06
C LEU A 68 19.11 1.14 5.72
N ALA A 69 20.36 1.39 5.29
CA ALA A 69 21.57 0.87 5.94
C ALA A 69 21.86 1.55 7.28
N HIS A 70 21.55 2.85 7.40
CA HIS A 70 21.68 3.61 8.65
C HIS A 70 20.69 3.13 9.71
N LEU A 71 19.49 2.67 9.31
CA LEU A 71 18.51 2.10 10.24
C LEU A 71 18.93 0.70 10.75
N PRO A 72 18.71 0.37 12.03
CA PRO A 72 19.10 -0.92 12.60
C PRO A 72 18.37 -2.09 11.92
N SER A 73 19.13 -3.14 11.58
CA SER A 73 18.57 -4.42 11.15
C SER A 73 17.97 -5.15 12.36
N THR A 74 16.68 -5.46 12.32
CA THR A 74 15.99 -6.20 13.39
C THR A 74 15.68 -7.63 12.96
N VAL A 75 16.01 -8.58 13.85
CA VAL A 75 15.54 -9.97 13.79
C VAL A 75 14.17 -10.02 14.46
N VAL A 76 13.11 -10.22 13.70
CA VAL A 76 11.73 -10.05 14.20
C VAL A 76 10.72 -10.81 13.33
N THR A 77 9.66 -11.33 13.95
CA THR A 77 8.49 -11.84 13.23
C THR A 77 7.60 -10.69 12.76
N VAL A 78 7.39 -10.58 11.46
CA VAL A 78 6.53 -9.57 10.83
C VAL A 78 5.42 -10.22 10.01
N TYR A 79 4.35 -9.45 9.77
CA TYR A 79 3.13 -9.96 9.17
C TYR A 79 2.72 -9.17 7.92
N ARG A 80 2.24 -9.86 6.89
CA ARG A 80 1.83 -9.24 5.62
C ARG A 80 0.56 -9.89 5.05
N GLY A 81 -0.50 -9.10 4.90
CA GLY A 81 -1.77 -9.54 4.30
C GLY A 81 -1.84 -9.27 2.79
N ILE A 82 -2.47 -10.17 2.04
CA ILE A 82 -2.78 -10.02 0.61
C ILE A 82 -4.20 -10.53 0.30
N ASN A 83 -5.01 -9.74 -0.42
CA ASN A 83 -6.34 -10.13 -0.95
C ASN A 83 -6.23 -11.06 -2.17
N MET A 84 -5.52 -12.18 -2.02
CA MET A 84 -5.40 -13.22 -3.03
C MET A 84 -5.02 -14.53 -2.34
N ASP A 85 -5.50 -15.66 -2.87
CA ASP A 85 -4.99 -16.98 -2.50
C ASP A 85 -3.66 -17.24 -3.22
N LEU A 86 -2.61 -17.47 -2.44
CA LEU A 86 -1.26 -17.73 -2.93
C LEU A 86 -0.74 -19.13 -2.58
N ALA A 87 -1.51 -19.97 -1.89
CA ALA A 87 -1.02 -21.23 -1.32
C ALA A 87 -0.29 -22.13 -2.34
N ALA A 88 -0.84 -22.24 -3.55
CA ALA A 88 -0.25 -23.03 -4.65
C ALA A 88 1.17 -22.60 -5.09
N LYS A 89 1.56 -21.35 -4.82
CA LYS A 89 2.89 -20.79 -5.15
C LYS A 89 3.92 -20.93 -4.02
N TYR A 90 3.49 -21.34 -2.83
CA TYR A 90 4.31 -21.42 -1.62
C TYR A 90 4.17 -22.83 -1.05
N ARG A 91 4.92 -23.77 -1.63
CA ARG A 91 4.95 -25.16 -1.20
C ARG A 91 5.92 -25.31 -0.04
N THR A 92 5.51 -25.98 1.03
CA THR A 92 6.36 -26.26 2.20
C THR A 92 7.69 -26.91 1.78
N GLY A 93 8.78 -26.48 2.40
CA GLY A 93 10.16 -26.91 2.10
C GLY A 93 10.80 -26.24 0.88
N THR A 94 10.08 -25.40 0.11
CA THR A 94 10.68 -24.68 -1.03
C THR A 94 11.32 -23.36 -0.62
N THR A 95 12.41 -23.00 -1.31
CA THR A 95 13.02 -21.67 -1.22
C THR A 95 12.42 -20.74 -2.27
N ILE A 96 12.14 -19.51 -1.86
CA ILE A 96 11.55 -18.46 -2.70
C ILE A 96 12.33 -17.15 -2.58
N VAL A 97 12.17 -16.25 -3.55
CA VAL A 97 12.78 -14.91 -3.55
C VAL A 97 11.70 -13.83 -3.68
N TRP A 98 11.69 -12.86 -2.77
CA TRP A 98 10.87 -11.66 -2.89
C TRP A 98 11.69 -10.54 -3.53
N TRP A 99 11.64 -10.46 -4.85
CA TRP A 99 12.41 -9.49 -5.64
C TRP A 99 12.12 -8.03 -5.33
N GLY A 100 10.89 -7.70 -4.95
CA GLY A 100 10.51 -6.35 -4.53
C GLY A 100 10.58 -6.18 -3.02
N PHE A 101 10.82 -4.95 -2.59
CA PHE A 101 10.61 -4.52 -1.21
C PHE A 101 9.22 -4.96 -0.70
N SER A 102 9.14 -5.31 0.58
CA SER A 102 7.90 -5.82 1.19
C SER A 102 7.60 -5.13 2.52
N SER A 103 6.65 -4.20 2.47
CA SER A 103 6.05 -3.56 3.66
C SER A 103 5.29 -4.60 4.49
N CYS A 104 5.60 -4.67 5.78
CA CYS A 104 5.03 -5.60 6.74
C CYS A 104 4.66 -4.84 8.02
N MET A 105 3.81 -5.42 8.87
CA MET A 105 3.48 -4.87 10.19
C MET A 105 4.09 -5.75 11.29
N LYS A 106 4.60 -5.13 12.36
CA LYS A 106 5.09 -5.84 13.56
C LYS A 106 3.94 -6.29 14.49
N ASN A 107 2.83 -5.55 14.50
CA ASN A 107 1.67 -5.83 15.36
C ASN A 107 0.62 -6.70 14.64
N ILE A 108 0.53 -7.97 15.02
CA ILE A 108 -0.43 -8.91 14.41
C ILE A 108 -1.88 -8.45 14.62
N ASN A 109 -2.26 -7.98 15.82
CA ASN A 109 -3.64 -7.71 16.21
C ASN A 109 -4.34 -6.67 15.31
N GLN A 110 -3.57 -5.70 14.78
CA GLN A 110 -4.11 -4.72 13.84
C GLN A 110 -4.35 -5.32 12.45
N LEU A 111 -3.42 -6.15 11.96
CA LEU A 111 -3.58 -6.87 10.70
C LEU A 111 -4.70 -7.91 10.81
N GLU A 112 -4.81 -8.62 11.94
CA GLU A 112 -5.87 -9.58 12.20
C GLU A 112 -7.25 -8.90 12.12
N LYS A 113 -7.46 -7.78 12.83
CA LYS A 113 -8.71 -7.02 12.73
C LYS A 113 -9.06 -6.69 11.29
N LYS A 114 -8.08 -6.28 10.47
CA LYS A 114 -8.31 -5.98 9.05
C LYS A 114 -8.54 -7.24 8.18
N LEU A 115 -7.93 -8.39 8.47
CA LEU A 115 -8.01 -9.65 7.69
C LEU A 115 -9.17 -10.57 8.08
N PHE A 116 -9.62 -10.53 9.34
CA PHE A 116 -10.63 -11.45 9.87
C PHE A 116 -12.01 -10.80 10.00
N LEU A 117 -12.10 -9.53 10.42
CA LEU A 117 -13.40 -8.87 10.61
C LEU A 117 -14.04 -8.56 9.24
N ASN A 118 -15.24 -9.11 9.02
CA ASN A 118 -16.10 -8.86 7.86
C ASN A 118 -15.45 -9.12 6.48
N LYS A 119 -14.32 -9.83 6.42
CA LYS A 119 -13.65 -10.19 5.16
C LYS A 119 -14.18 -11.50 4.59
N ILE A 120 -14.84 -11.38 3.45
CA ILE A 120 -15.20 -12.49 2.55
C ILE A 120 -14.18 -12.53 1.41
N GLY A 121 -13.89 -13.72 0.88
CA GLY A 121 -13.02 -13.90 -0.28
C GLY A 121 -11.63 -14.44 0.02
N LYS A 122 -10.93 -14.82 -1.06
CA LYS A 122 -9.62 -15.47 -1.06
C LYS A 122 -8.50 -14.51 -0.62
N ARG A 123 -7.77 -14.88 0.43
CA ARG A 123 -6.72 -14.06 1.05
C ARG A 123 -5.61 -14.90 1.67
N THR A 124 -4.44 -14.28 1.78
CA THR A 124 -3.22 -14.89 2.33
C THR A 124 -2.65 -14.00 3.43
N LEU A 125 -2.34 -14.58 4.59
CA LEU A 125 -1.52 -13.99 5.63
C LEU A 125 -0.13 -14.63 5.58
N PHE A 126 0.91 -13.82 5.41
CA PHE A 126 2.28 -14.24 5.64
C PHE A 126 2.68 -13.94 7.09
N VAL A 127 3.22 -14.95 7.77
CA VAL A 127 3.94 -14.84 9.05
C VAL A 127 5.42 -15.05 8.72
N ILE A 128 6.27 -14.06 8.98
CA ILE A 128 7.61 -13.99 8.41
C ILE A 128 8.62 -13.78 9.53
N ASN A 129 9.41 -14.80 9.86
CA ASN A 129 10.60 -14.62 10.70
C ASN A 129 11.71 -14.02 9.83
N CYS A 130 12.01 -12.73 10.00
CA CYS A 130 13.00 -12.01 9.20
C CYS A 130 14.24 -11.64 10.02
N TYR A 131 15.41 -11.57 9.37
CA TYR A 131 16.70 -11.27 10.03
C TYR A 131 17.17 -9.83 9.85
N SER A 132 16.65 -9.14 8.83
CA SER A 132 17.10 -7.82 8.38
C SER A 132 15.93 -6.87 8.12
N GLY A 133 14.87 -6.99 8.93
CA GLY A 133 13.74 -6.06 8.88
C GLY A 133 14.19 -4.66 9.30
N LYS A 134 13.87 -3.65 8.49
CA LYS A 134 14.13 -2.24 8.80
C LYS A 134 12.85 -1.64 9.37
N ASP A 135 12.86 -1.29 10.64
CA ASP A 135 11.74 -0.59 11.27
C ASP A 135 11.68 0.83 10.69
N ILE A 136 10.56 1.19 10.06
CA ILE A 136 10.39 2.49 9.40
C ILE A 136 9.17 3.24 9.95
N HIS A 137 8.65 2.87 11.13
CA HIS A 137 7.41 3.47 11.64
C HIS A 137 7.48 4.99 11.78
N ARG A 138 8.65 5.52 12.18
CA ARG A 138 8.96 6.97 12.29
C ARG A 138 9.04 7.69 10.94
N HIS A 139 9.49 6.98 9.91
CA HIS A 139 9.70 7.48 8.55
C HIS A 139 8.52 7.16 7.62
N SER A 140 7.47 6.55 8.16
CA SER A 140 6.23 6.23 7.46
C SER A 140 5.19 7.33 7.68
N MET A 141 4.17 7.37 6.83
CA MET A 141 2.99 8.24 6.96
C MET A 141 1.84 7.53 7.70
N TYR A 142 2.13 6.40 8.34
CA TYR A 142 1.15 5.47 8.89
C TYR A 142 1.39 5.18 10.37
N GLU A 143 1.19 6.23 11.17
CA GLU A 143 1.24 6.16 12.62
C GLU A 143 0.37 5.02 13.16
N GLY A 144 0.94 4.23 14.06
CA GLY A 144 0.29 3.08 14.69
C GLY A 144 0.52 1.73 14.00
N GLU A 145 0.89 1.65 12.72
CA GLU A 145 0.99 0.36 12.01
C GLU A 145 2.30 -0.42 12.29
N SER A 146 3.26 0.20 13.00
CA SER A 146 4.59 -0.34 13.31
C SER A 146 5.23 -1.00 12.08
N GLU A 147 5.35 -0.21 11.00
CA GLU A 147 5.73 -0.68 9.69
C GLU A 147 7.20 -1.11 9.66
N VAL A 148 7.43 -2.36 9.28
CA VAL A 148 8.76 -2.92 9.04
C VAL A 148 8.89 -3.18 7.55
N LEU A 149 9.90 -2.59 6.93
CA LEU A 149 10.21 -2.77 5.53
C LEU A 149 11.25 -3.88 5.36
N LEU A 150 10.88 -4.92 4.59
CA LEU A 150 11.84 -5.90 4.12
C LEU A 150 12.47 -5.42 2.79
N PRO A 151 13.80 -5.52 2.64
CA PRO A 151 14.52 -5.11 1.43
C PRO A 151 14.20 -6.01 0.22
N PRO A 152 14.57 -5.61 -1.00
CA PRO A 152 14.40 -6.42 -2.20
C PRO A 152 15.35 -7.63 -2.18
N ALA A 153 14.98 -8.66 -2.94
CA ALA A 153 15.72 -9.92 -3.10
C ALA A 153 15.94 -10.73 -1.79
N CYS A 154 15.15 -10.47 -0.74
CA CYS A 154 15.09 -11.38 0.41
C CYS A 154 14.71 -12.81 -0.03
N GLN A 155 15.43 -13.79 0.50
CA GLN A 155 15.14 -15.20 0.30
C GLN A 155 14.46 -15.79 1.54
N PHE A 156 13.53 -16.73 1.34
CA PHE A 156 12.81 -17.38 2.43
C PHE A 156 12.62 -18.87 2.13
N THR A 157 12.67 -19.69 3.17
CA THR A 157 12.15 -21.05 3.16
C THR A 157 10.67 -21.01 3.57
N VAL A 158 9.81 -21.68 2.80
CA VAL A 158 8.41 -21.87 3.19
C VAL A 158 8.33 -22.96 4.25
N MET A 159 8.08 -22.57 5.50
CA MET A 159 8.01 -23.49 6.64
C MET A 159 6.66 -24.19 6.73
N ASN A 160 5.57 -23.50 6.38
CA ASN A 160 4.22 -24.03 6.47
C ASN A 160 3.24 -23.30 5.54
N SER A 161 2.15 -23.96 5.17
CA SER A 161 1.08 -23.42 4.33
C SER A 161 -0.25 -24.06 4.72
N VAL A 162 -1.08 -23.33 5.46
CA VAL A 162 -2.27 -23.85 6.15
C VAL A 162 -3.52 -23.10 5.73
N ASN A 163 -4.55 -23.83 5.31
CA ASN A 163 -5.89 -23.26 5.11
C ASN A 163 -6.60 -23.13 6.47
N LYS A 164 -6.96 -21.90 6.87
CA LYS A 164 -7.68 -21.60 8.13
C LYS A 164 -9.20 -21.49 7.92
N GLY A 165 -9.70 -21.89 6.75
CA GLY A 165 -11.11 -21.76 6.36
C GLY A 165 -11.50 -20.34 5.94
N ARG A 166 -12.76 -20.17 5.53
CA ARG A 166 -13.36 -18.87 5.14
C ARG A 166 -12.55 -18.07 4.08
N GLY A 167 -11.79 -18.79 3.25
CA GLY A 167 -10.94 -18.21 2.19
C GLY A 167 -9.58 -17.69 2.65
N LEU A 168 -9.17 -17.92 3.90
CA LEU A 168 -7.84 -17.54 4.40
C LEU A 168 -6.83 -18.70 4.35
N HIS A 169 -5.70 -18.46 3.70
CA HIS A 169 -4.48 -19.23 3.89
C HIS A 169 -3.48 -18.46 4.77
N VAL A 170 -2.77 -19.18 5.65
CA VAL A 170 -1.64 -18.68 6.43
C VAL A 170 -0.38 -19.38 5.94
N ILE A 171 0.64 -18.60 5.61
CA ILE A 171 1.92 -19.11 5.08
C ILE A 171 3.03 -18.62 6.00
N GLU A 172 3.79 -19.56 6.55
CA GLU A 172 4.91 -19.29 7.46
C GLU A 172 6.21 -19.31 6.66
N LEU A 173 6.98 -18.23 6.76
CA LEU A 173 8.25 -18.03 6.07
C LEU A 173 9.36 -17.85 7.10
N ASN A 174 10.46 -18.58 6.94
CA ASN A 174 11.71 -18.28 7.62
C ASN A 174 12.67 -17.62 6.64
N GLY A 175 13.20 -16.45 6.99
CA GLY A 175 14.23 -15.80 6.20
C GLY A 175 15.46 -16.68 6.03
N ILE A 176 16.20 -16.45 4.95
CA ILE A 176 17.53 -17.00 4.77
C ILE A 176 18.50 -15.82 4.87
N GLN A 177 19.46 -15.90 5.80
CA GLN A 177 20.49 -14.88 5.92
C GLN A 177 21.33 -14.90 4.63
N PRO A 178 21.53 -13.75 3.95
CA PRO A 178 22.34 -13.72 2.74
C PRO A 178 23.80 -13.99 3.08
N SER A 179 24.52 -14.65 2.17
CA SER A 179 25.97 -14.88 2.28
C SER A 179 26.78 -13.57 2.25
N TYR A 180 26.17 -12.47 1.80
CA TYR A 180 26.74 -11.14 1.80
C TYR A 180 25.73 -10.14 2.37
N ASP A 181 26.06 -9.51 3.49
CA ASP A 181 25.24 -8.44 4.06
C ASP A 181 25.56 -7.10 3.38
N PHE A 182 24.70 -6.76 2.41
CA PHE A 182 24.78 -5.54 1.64
C PHE A 182 24.66 -4.26 2.51
N PHE A 183 23.93 -4.30 3.62
CA PHE A 183 23.76 -3.13 4.49
C PHE A 183 25.03 -2.86 5.29
N ASN A 184 25.65 -3.90 5.86
CA ASN A 184 26.93 -3.76 6.57
C ASN A 184 28.02 -3.18 5.65
N ALA A 185 28.07 -3.63 4.38
CA ALA A 185 29.03 -3.12 3.40
C ALA A 185 28.82 -1.64 3.03
N ILE A 186 27.56 -1.16 3.00
CA ILE A 186 27.28 0.26 2.77
C ILE A 186 27.63 1.10 3.99
N SER A 187 27.27 0.67 5.20
CA SER A 187 27.49 1.46 6.42
C SER A 187 28.97 1.74 6.70
N SER A 188 29.89 0.89 6.20
CA SER A 188 31.33 1.16 6.21
C SER A 188 31.83 2.23 5.21
N SER A 189 30.97 2.83 4.38
CA SER A 189 31.36 3.66 3.22
C SER A 189 30.74 5.07 3.16
N ALA A 190 29.84 5.44 4.08
CA ALA A 190 29.02 6.65 3.96
C ALA A 190 29.41 7.76 4.97
N THR A 191 30.07 8.81 4.48
CA THR A 191 30.27 10.09 5.19
C THR A 191 30.22 11.27 4.22
N PHE A 192 29.03 11.86 4.02
CA PHE A 192 28.87 13.17 3.36
C PHE A 192 27.56 13.86 3.78
N SER A 193 27.53 15.20 3.78
CA SER A 193 26.42 16.01 4.33
C SER A 193 26.14 17.27 3.48
N SER A 194 24.87 17.70 3.38
CA SER A 194 24.45 18.98 2.77
C SER A 194 23.03 19.40 3.19
N VAL A 195 22.72 20.70 3.21
CA VAL A 195 21.50 21.33 3.77
C VAL A 195 20.95 22.43 2.84
N VAL A 196 19.60 22.53 2.67
CA VAL A 196 18.89 23.63 1.97
C VAL A 196 17.47 23.84 2.60
N PRO A 197 16.89 25.06 2.70
CA PRO A 197 15.63 25.32 3.44
C PRO A 197 14.34 25.40 2.57
N SER A 198 13.16 25.27 3.22
CA SER A 198 11.82 25.20 2.58
C SER A 198 10.77 26.18 3.18
N CYS A 199 9.56 26.24 2.59
CA CYS A 199 8.47 27.19 2.93
C CYS A 199 7.09 26.50 3.02
N GLN A 200 6.16 27.02 3.83
CA GLN A 200 5.05 26.26 4.45
C GLN A 200 3.64 26.51 3.88
N THR A 201 2.78 25.47 3.90
CA THR A 201 1.30 25.57 4.07
C THR A 201 0.74 24.20 4.52
N LYS A 202 -0.37 24.14 5.30
CA LYS A 202 -0.81 22.94 6.05
C LYS A 202 -2.00 22.17 5.44
N PHE A 203 -1.96 20.83 5.42
CA PHE A 203 -3.11 19.91 5.26
C PHE A 203 -2.87 18.52 5.91
N GLU A 204 -3.93 17.72 6.12
CA GLU A 204 -3.93 16.44 6.88
C GLU A 204 -4.09 15.17 6.00
N ALA A 205 -3.63 14.00 6.49
CA ALA A 205 -3.58 12.73 5.74
C ALA A 205 -4.29 11.54 6.45
N ILE A 206 -4.62 10.47 5.71
CA ILE A 206 -5.43 9.31 6.20
C ILE A 206 -4.71 7.96 5.96
N SER A 207 -4.69 7.10 7.00
CA SER A 207 -3.93 5.83 7.11
C SER A 207 -4.53 4.61 6.34
N THR A 208 -3.77 3.52 6.06
CA THR A 208 -4.32 2.30 5.36
C THR A 208 -3.45 1.01 5.13
N VAL A 209 -2.23 0.76 5.64
CA VAL A 209 -1.26 -0.23 5.05
C VAL A 209 -1.83 -1.60 4.64
N SER A 210 -1.55 -1.93 3.37
CA SER A 210 -1.64 -3.21 2.67
C SER A 210 -2.73 -4.21 3.08
N LEU A 211 -3.97 -3.74 3.11
CA LEU A 211 -5.11 -4.54 2.64
C LEU A 211 -5.76 -3.92 1.40
N CYS A 212 -4.88 -3.37 0.53
CA CYS A 212 -5.17 -2.46 -0.57
C CYS A 212 -5.87 -1.17 -0.09
N LYS A 213 -5.15 -0.05 -0.16
CA LYS A 213 -5.55 1.26 0.38
C LYS A 213 -6.79 1.77 -0.38
N LYS A 214 -7.98 1.41 0.15
CA LYS A 214 -9.28 1.28 -0.54
C LYS A 214 -9.24 0.41 -1.81
N THR A 215 -9.46 -0.90 -1.65
CA THR A 215 -10.15 -1.68 -2.70
C THR A 215 -11.62 -1.26 -2.71
N LEU A 216 -12.24 -1.25 -3.89
CA LEU A 216 -13.70 -1.47 -3.97
C LEU A 216 -14.04 -2.79 -3.25
N PRO A 217 -15.24 -2.92 -2.63
CA PRO A 217 -15.71 -4.20 -2.12
C PRO A 217 -15.50 -5.32 -3.15
N ALA A 218 -15.01 -6.49 -2.71
CA ALA A 218 -14.61 -7.59 -3.61
C ALA A 218 -15.77 -8.24 -4.39
N ALA A 219 -17.00 -7.82 -4.09
CA ALA A 219 -18.08 -7.68 -5.04
C ALA A 219 -18.82 -6.39 -4.67
N LEU A 220 -19.14 -5.53 -5.63
CA LEU A 220 -20.11 -4.46 -5.37
C LEU A 220 -21.49 -5.08 -5.12
N PRO A 221 -22.33 -4.52 -4.23
CA PRO A 221 -23.70 -5.00 -4.02
C PRO A 221 -24.50 -5.06 -5.33
N ASN A 222 -24.14 -4.17 -6.27
CA ASN A 222 -24.68 -4.12 -7.61
C ASN A 222 -23.59 -4.46 -8.65
N PRO A 223 -23.61 -5.64 -9.30
CA PRO A 223 -22.60 -6.02 -10.29
C PRO A 223 -22.61 -5.13 -11.54
N ARG A 224 -23.76 -4.53 -11.90
CA ARG A 224 -23.83 -3.57 -13.02
C ARG A 224 -23.02 -2.31 -12.72
N LEU A 225 -22.96 -1.89 -11.44
CA LEU A 225 -22.13 -0.77 -11.01
C LEU A 225 -20.64 -1.09 -11.18
N GLU A 226 -20.24 -2.35 -10.99
CA GLU A 226 -18.87 -2.83 -11.17
C GLU A 226 -18.45 -2.78 -12.65
N ASP A 227 -19.27 -3.38 -13.54
CA ASP A 227 -19.08 -3.31 -14.99
C ASP A 227 -19.01 -1.86 -15.51
N ARG A 228 -19.91 -1.01 -15.00
CA ARG A 228 -19.98 0.40 -15.40
C ARG A 228 -18.75 1.18 -14.92
N PHE A 229 -18.26 0.94 -13.71
CA PHE A 229 -17.03 1.57 -13.21
C PHE A 229 -15.78 1.14 -13.99
N ALA A 230 -15.72 -0.13 -14.43
CA ALA A 230 -14.66 -0.61 -15.32
C ALA A 230 -14.69 0.10 -16.69
N TYR A 231 -15.87 0.38 -17.25
CA TYR A 231 -16.03 1.08 -18.52
C TYR A 231 -15.83 2.60 -18.44
N LEU A 232 -16.27 3.25 -17.36
CA LEU A 232 -16.31 4.72 -17.21
C LEU A 232 -14.93 5.41 -17.14
N PHE A 233 -13.80 4.69 -17.19
CA PHE A 233 -12.45 5.30 -17.07
C PHE A 233 -12.09 6.37 -18.12
N LYS A 234 -12.88 6.53 -19.20
CA LYS A 234 -12.64 7.51 -20.26
C LYS A 234 -13.43 8.84 -20.14
N GLN A 235 -14.49 8.92 -19.34
CA GLN A 235 -15.32 10.12 -19.22
C GLN A 235 -15.24 10.69 -17.80
N ARG A 236 -14.88 11.97 -17.68
CA ARG A 236 -14.71 12.68 -16.40
C ARG A 236 -15.78 13.72 -16.11
N SER A 237 -16.32 14.38 -17.14
CA SER A 237 -17.34 15.43 -16.98
C SER A 237 -18.72 14.84 -16.66
N LYS A 238 -19.26 14.00 -17.55
CA LYS A 238 -20.59 13.40 -17.40
C LYS A 238 -20.49 11.92 -17.05
N VAL A 239 -21.25 11.48 -16.04
CA VAL A 239 -21.37 10.08 -15.63
C VAL A 239 -22.84 9.69 -15.55
N ASP A 240 -23.24 8.74 -16.39
CA ASP A 240 -24.60 8.22 -16.44
C ASP A 240 -24.69 6.83 -15.77
N LEU A 241 -25.43 6.80 -14.66
CA LEU A 241 -25.77 5.61 -13.87
C LEU A 241 -27.30 5.38 -13.84
N SER A 242 -28.04 5.84 -14.86
CA SER A 242 -29.49 5.67 -14.93
C SER A 242 -29.91 4.20 -15.09
N SER A 243 -31.07 3.85 -14.52
CA SER A 243 -31.70 2.52 -14.63
C SER A 243 -30.83 1.33 -14.20
N MET A 244 -29.87 1.58 -13.30
CA MET A 244 -28.91 0.58 -12.83
C MET A 244 -29.41 -0.25 -11.65
N ASN A 245 -30.63 0.00 -11.14
CA ASN A 245 -31.18 -0.60 -9.92
C ASN A 245 -30.33 -0.29 -8.68
N LEU A 246 -29.77 0.93 -8.60
CA LEU A 246 -29.10 1.43 -7.40
C LEU A 246 -30.09 1.68 -6.27
N THR A 247 -29.60 1.53 -5.05
CA THR A 247 -30.30 1.68 -3.77
C THR A 247 -29.52 2.64 -2.87
N ASP A 248 -30.08 3.00 -1.72
CA ASP A 248 -29.39 3.88 -0.76
C ASP A 248 -28.02 3.31 -0.31
N SER A 249 -27.87 1.99 -0.20
CA SER A 249 -26.59 1.34 0.14
C SER A 249 -25.51 1.45 -0.95
N ASP A 250 -25.88 1.80 -2.19
CA ASP A 250 -24.89 2.06 -3.25
C ASP A 250 -24.38 3.51 -3.22
N MET A 251 -25.03 4.41 -2.47
CA MET A 251 -24.74 5.85 -2.52
C MET A 251 -23.37 6.21 -1.95
N ASP A 252 -22.90 5.53 -0.90
CA ASP A 252 -21.54 5.72 -0.36
C ASP A 252 -20.45 5.46 -1.41
N ILE A 253 -20.71 4.50 -2.31
CA ILE A 253 -19.82 4.06 -3.36
C ILE A 253 -19.87 5.06 -4.53
N VAL A 254 -21.07 5.48 -4.94
CA VAL A 254 -21.27 6.56 -5.93
C VAL A 254 -20.62 7.87 -5.47
N VAL A 255 -20.81 8.26 -4.20
CA VAL A 255 -20.16 9.41 -3.57
C VAL A 255 -18.64 9.29 -3.63
N SER A 256 -18.10 8.16 -3.15
CA SER A 256 -16.65 7.97 -3.07
C SER A 256 -15.98 7.98 -4.45
N GLU A 257 -16.56 7.28 -5.43
CA GLU A 257 -15.93 7.05 -6.73
C GLU A 257 -16.27 8.09 -7.80
N ILE A 258 -17.49 8.60 -7.83
CA ILE A 258 -17.94 9.52 -8.89
C ILE A 258 -17.83 10.98 -8.47
N ILE A 259 -18.30 11.31 -7.26
CA ILE A 259 -18.32 12.71 -6.79
C ILE A 259 -16.95 13.11 -6.25
N ILE A 260 -16.38 12.34 -5.32
CA ILE A 260 -15.12 12.68 -4.66
C ILE A 260 -13.91 12.33 -5.56
N ARG A 261 -13.77 11.07 -5.98
CA ARG A 261 -12.57 10.60 -6.71
C ARG A 261 -12.48 11.10 -8.16
N ARG A 262 -13.60 11.23 -8.86
CA ARG A 262 -13.63 11.62 -10.29
C ARG A 262 -13.97 13.09 -10.53
N GLN A 263 -14.49 13.81 -9.52
CA GLN A 263 -14.96 15.20 -9.64
C GLN A 263 -15.90 15.39 -10.84
N CYS A 264 -16.89 14.50 -10.95
CA CYS A 264 -17.88 14.54 -12.02
C CYS A 264 -18.71 15.83 -11.97
N SER A 265 -18.86 16.51 -13.11
CA SER A 265 -19.64 17.73 -13.25
C SER A 265 -21.12 17.49 -13.53
N GLU A 266 -21.50 16.31 -14.02
CA GLU A 266 -22.91 15.93 -14.27
C GLU A 266 -23.15 14.44 -14.00
N LEU A 267 -23.91 14.13 -12.94
CA LEU A 267 -24.25 12.76 -12.52
C LEU A 267 -25.73 12.46 -12.76
N VAL A 268 -26.03 11.49 -13.63
CA VAL A 268 -27.40 11.05 -13.92
C VAL A 268 -27.74 9.78 -13.12
N LEU A 269 -28.80 9.85 -12.31
CA LEU A 269 -29.26 8.77 -11.41
C LEU A 269 -30.72 8.35 -11.64
N ALA A 270 -31.37 8.82 -12.71
CA ALA A 270 -32.77 8.54 -13.02
C ALA A 270 -33.07 7.03 -13.13
N GLY A 271 -34.28 6.59 -12.75
CA GLY A 271 -34.68 5.18 -12.88
C GLY A 271 -34.06 4.21 -11.86
N ASN A 272 -33.45 4.72 -10.78
CA ASN A 272 -32.94 3.90 -9.67
C ASN A 272 -33.91 3.89 -8.47
N LYS A 273 -33.69 2.97 -7.53
CA LYS A 273 -34.48 2.77 -6.29
C LYS A 273 -33.86 3.52 -5.10
N ILE A 274 -33.49 4.78 -5.33
CA ILE A 274 -32.88 5.66 -4.33
C ILE A 274 -34.01 6.38 -3.60
N THR A 275 -34.00 6.35 -2.27
CA THR A 275 -35.02 7.03 -1.44
C THR A 275 -34.56 8.43 -1.03
N SER A 276 -35.37 9.13 -0.23
CA SER A 276 -34.98 10.39 0.41
C SER A 276 -33.67 10.27 1.21
N GLN A 277 -33.33 9.09 1.73
CA GLN A 277 -32.11 8.89 2.50
C GLN A 277 -30.86 8.84 1.60
N GLY A 278 -30.90 8.14 0.47
CA GLY A 278 -29.81 8.16 -0.51
C GLY A 278 -29.60 9.55 -1.13
N VAL A 279 -30.68 10.31 -1.34
CA VAL A 279 -30.60 11.73 -1.77
C VAL A 279 -29.95 12.61 -0.70
N LEU A 280 -30.21 12.37 0.59
CA LEU A 280 -29.60 13.11 1.70
C LEU A 280 -28.08 12.86 1.78
N ILE A 281 -27.62 11.62 1.57
CA ILE A 281 -26.20 11.26 1.47
C ILE A 281 -25.51 12.07 0.36
N LEU A 282 -26.11 12.12 -0.83
CA LEU A 282 -25.60 12.90 -1.96
C LEU A 282 -25.55 14.41 -1.66
N ALA A 283 -26.64 14.98 -1.12
CA ALA A 283 -26.73 16.40 -0.80
C ALA A 283 -25.72 16.85 0.26
N HIS A 284 -25.49 16.02 1.29
CA HIS A 284 -24.48 16.27 2.31
C HIS A 284 -23.06 16.26 1.74
N THR A 285 -22.75 15.32 0.83
CA THR A 285 -21.45 15.30 0.12
C THR A 285 -21.27 16.55 -0.75
N LEU A 286 -22.28 16.93 -1.55
CA LEU A 286 -22.19 18.09 -2.43
C LEU A 286 -21.95 19.40 -1.66
N ARG A 287 -22.56 19.58 -0.47
CA ARG A 287 -22.28 20.74 0.40
C ARG A 287 -20.84 20.82 0.92
N LYS A 288 -20.13 19.69 0.99
CA LYS A 288 -18.72 19.61 1.43
C LYS A 288 -17.71 19.68 0.28
N ASN A 289 -18.16 19.61 -0.97
CA ASN A 289 -17.32 19.58 -2.16
C ASN A 289 -17.30 20.98 -2.84
N LYS A 290 -16.63 21.94 -2.17
CA LYS A 290 -16.37 23.29 -2.68
C LYS A 290 -15.05 23.38 -3.42
#